data_AF-A0A8H7ZUN6-F1
#
_entry.id   AF-A0A8H7ZUN6-F1
#
_cell.length_a   1.000
_cell.length_b   1.000
_cell.length_c   1.000
_cell.angle_alpha   90.00
_cell.angle_beta   90.00
_cell.angle_gamma   90.00
#
_symmetry.space_group_name_H-M   'P 1'
#
loop_
_entity.id
_entity.type
_entity.pdbx_description
1 polymer ?
#
loop_
_entity_poly.entity_id
_entity_poly.type
_entity_poly.pdbx_seq_one_letter_code
_entity_poly.pdbx_strand_id
1 'polypeptide(L)'
;MLVPVLTPESELGPLLIVLAVSAIKNAAEDYKRYKQDNKANQRVYAVIKDGRAVPTMSKDINPGNVLRLRNGDTVPSDVLCLSTSIYGGTCYVETAELDGETRLTRRFAVAATAGKDTDDLISQVSGRFQCEPPNANLILFDGRLRVWPSPGAREKVEPTTINNMLLRGMVLRNVDVVYGVAVFAGPDTRIMRNLKMSGLKFSTLEKRLNKLVLCIFAYNACLLVF
;
A
#
# COMPACT_ATOMS: atom_id res chain seq x y z
N MET A 1 -27.42 -7.00 60.71
CA MET A 1 -26.30 -7.30 59.79
C MET A 1 -26.89 -7.45 58.41
N LEU A 2 -26.63 -6.50 57.49
CA LEU A 2 -26.98 -6.69 56.08
C LEU A 2 -26.03 -7.76 55.56
N VAL A 3 -26.49 -9.00 55.50
CA VAL A 3 -25.79 -10.03 54.73
C VAL A 3 -25.87 -9.55 53.29
N PRO A 4 -24.74 -9.37 52.58
CA PRO A 4 -24.79 -9.03 51.17
C PRO A 4 -25.61 -10.11 50.46
N VAL A 5 -26.69 -9.68 49.80
CA VAL A 5 -27.68 -10.56 49.16
C VAL A 5 -27.07 -11.31 47.98
N LEU A 6 -25.94 -10.83 47.48
CA LEU A 6 -25.17 -11.40 46.37
C LEU A 6 -23.72 -11.64 46.79
N THR A 7 -23.17 -12.77 46.37
CA THR A 7 -21.74 -13.05 46.50
C THR A 7 -20.95 -12.22 45.48
N PRO A 8 -19.72 -11.77 45.80
CA PRO A 8 -18.87 -11.04 44.84
C PRO A 8 -18.67 -11.80 43.52
N GLU A 9 -18.66 -13.14 43.59
CA GLU A 9 -18.52 -14.04 42.44
C GLU A 9 -19.71 -13.92 41.47
N SER A 10 -20.94 -13.83 41.99
CA SER A 10 -22.15 -13.69 41.18
C SER A 10 -22.27 -12.35 40.45
N GLU A 11 -21.62 -11.29 40.96
CA GLU A 11 -21.60 -9.97 40.34
C GLU A 11 -20.49 -9.84 39.28
N LEU A 12 -19.32 -10.43 39.53
CA LEU A 12 -18.15 -10.32 38.66
C LEU A 12 -18.22 -11.27 37.45
N GLY A 13 -18.87 -12.44 37.62
CA GLY A 13 -18.94 -13.49 36.60
C GLY A 13 -19.45 -13.00 35.23
N PRO A 14 -20.63 -12.36 35.13
CA PRO A 14 -21.16 -11.88 33.86
C PRO A 14 -20.25 -10.85 33.17
N LEU A 15 -19.66 -9.93 33.93
CA LEU A 15 -18.76 -8.91 33.38
C LEU A 15 -17.51 -9.54 32.77
N LEU A 16 -16.89 -10.50 33.46
CA LEU A 16 -15.71 -11.21 32.97
C LEU A 16 -16.03 -11.98 31.68
N ILE A 17 -17.19 -12.62 31.60
CA ILE A 17 -17.62 -13.33 30.39
C ILE A 17 -17.76 -12.35 29.21
N VAL A 18 -18.42 -11.21 29.40
CA VAL A 18 -18.61 -10.21 28.34
C VAL A 18 -17.27 -9.62 27.87
N LEU A 19 -16.37 -9.31 28.81
CA LEU A 19 -15.03 -8.83 28.48
C LEU A 19 -14.21 -9.88 27.74
N ALA A 20 -14.25 -11.14 28.19
CA ALA A 20 -13.54 -12.25 27.56
C ALA A 20 -14.01 -12.49 26.12
N VAL A 21 -15.33 -12.54 25.89
CA VAL A 21 -15.90 -12.74 24.55
C VAL A 21 -15.50 -11.57 23.62
N SER A 22 -15.56 -10.34 24.11
CA SER A 22 -15.15 -9.14 23.36
C SER A 22 -13.67 -9.19 22.99
N ALA A 23 -12.81 -9.57 23.94
CA ALA A 23 -11.37 -9.69 23.73
C ALA A 23 -11.03 -10.77 22.70
N ILE A 24 -11.64 -11.95 22.79
CA ILE A 24 -11.45 -13.06 21.85
C ILE A 24 -11.86 -12.65 20.44
N LYS A 25 -13.02 -11.99 20.29
CA LYS A 25 -13.50 -11.51 18.99
C LYS A 25 -12.49 -10.52 18.36
N ASN A 26 -12.06 -9.52 19.12
CA ASN A 26 -11.13 -8.51 18.63
C ASN A 26 -9.77 -9.13 18.25
N ALA A 27 -9.27 -10.06 19.07
CA ALA A 27 -8.05 -10.81 18.78
C ALA A 27 -8.17 -11.63 17.49
N ALA A 28 -9.32 -12.28 17.25
CA ALA A 28 -9.56 -13.03 16.02
C ALA A 28 -9.61 -12.12 14.78
N GLU A 29 -10.23 -10.93 14.89
CA GLU A 29 -10.25 -9.94 13.81
C GLU A 29 -8.84 -9.41 13.48
N ASP A 30 -8.07 -9.06 14.51
CA ASP A 30 -6.70 -8.57 14.33
C ASP A 30 -5.78 -9.65 13.76
N TYR A 31 -5.93 -10.91 14.20
CA TYR A 31 -5.20 -12.03 13.61
C TYR A 31 -5.52 -12.24 12.13
N LYS A 32 -6.79 -12.08 11.73
CA LYS A 32 -7.20 -12.17 10.32
C LYS A 32 -6.54 -11.07 9.50
N ARG A 33 -6.46 -9.83 10.01
CA ARG A 33 -5.75 -8.73 9.34
C ARG A 33 -4.26 -9.03 9.21
N TYR A 34 -3.62 -9.46 10.29
CA TYR A 34 -2.22 -9.87 10.27
C TYR A 34 -1.91 -10.93 9.20
N LYS A 35 -2.77 -11.95 9.07
CA LYS A 35 -2.62 -12.99 8.03
C LYS A 35 -2.74 -12.43 6.62
N GLN A 36 -3.64 -11.47 6.39
CA GLN A 36 -3.81 -10.81 5.09
C GLN A 36 -2.58 -9.94 4.75
N ASP A 37 -2.09 -9.16 5.71
CA ASP A 37 -0.90 -8.32 5.54
C ASP A 37 0.34 -9.18 5.26
N ASN A 38 0.51 -10.27 6.00
CA ASN A 38 1.63 -11.19 5.77
C ASN A 38 1.57 -11.84 4.38
N LYS A 39 0.36 -12.21 3.90
CA LYS A 39 0.18 -12.73 2.53
C LYS A 39 0.59 -11.70 1.48
N ALA A 40 0.24 -10.43 1.66
CA ALA A 40 0.63 -9.36 0.74
C ALA A 40 2.15 -9.12 0.76
N ASN A 41 2.76 -9.13 1.95
CA ASN A 41 4.20 -8.91 2.14
C ASN A 41 5.08 -10.04 1.59
N GLN A 42 4.55 -11.27 1.56
CA GLN A 42 5.24 -12.46 1.05
C GLN A 42 5.05 -12.70 -0.46
N ARG A 43 4.29 -11.85 -1.16
CA ARG A 43 4.12 -11.98 -2.62
C ARG A 43 5.49 -11.81 -3.31
N VAL A 44 5.82 -12.71 -4.23
CA VAL A 44 7.11 -12.74 -4.91
C VAL A 44 7.06 -11.92 -6.19
N TYR A 45 8.11 -11.12 -6.41
CA TYR A 45 8.35 -10.30 -7.59
C TYR A 45 9.72 -10.61 -8.18
N ALA A 46 9.92 -10.31 -9.46
CA ALA A 46 11.22 -10.42 -10.11
C ALA A 46 11.97 -9.09 -10.00
N VAL A 47 13.10 -9.09 -9.29
CA VAL A 47 14.05 -7.96 -9.24
C VAL A 47 15.24 -8.29 -10.12
N ILE A 48 15.61 -7.39 -11.02
CA ILE A 48 16.78 -7.55 -11.87
C ILE A 48 18.05 -7.21 -11.07
N LYS A 49 18.97 -8.17 -10.98
CA LYS A 49 20.31 -8.03 -10.41
C LYS A 49 21.30 -8.62 -11.40
N ASP A 50 22.28 -7.83 -11.83
CA ASP A 50 23.37 -8.26 -12.73
C ASP A 50 22.87 -9.03 -13.98
N GLY A 51 21.86 -8.49 -14.69
CA GLY A 51 21.31 -9.12 -15.89
C GLY A 51 20.32 -10.27 -15.64
N ARG A 52 20.01 -10.59 -14.38
CA ARG A 52 19.17 -11.74 -14.05
C ARG A 52 17.99 -11.38 -13.17
N ALA A 53 16.83 -11.95 -13.47
CA ALA A 53 15.66 -11.88 -12.61
C ALA A 53 15.80 -12.76 -11.37
N VAL A 54 15.87 -12.14 -10.20
CA VAL A 54 15.94 -12.78 -8.89
C VAL A 54 14.58 -12.69 -8.19
N PRO A 55 13.99 -13.81 -7.73
CA PRO A 55 12.76 -13.78 -6.95
C PRO A 55 13.00 -13.07 -5.61
N THR A 56 12.23 -12.01 -5.36
CA THR A 56 12.32 -11.18 -4.15
C THR A 56 10.92 -10.97 -3.59
N MET A 57 10.75 -11.10 -2.27
CA MET A 57 9.43 -10.85 -1.65
C MET A 57 9.12 -9.35 -1.65
N SER A 58 7.83 -9.02 -1.68
CA SER A 58 7.33 -7.63 -1.69
C SER A 58 7.91 -6.79 -0.55
N LYS A 59 8.01 -7.37 0.65
CA LYS A 59 8.60 -6.72 1.84
C LYS A 59 10.09 -6.39 1.71
N ASP A 60 10.81 -7.05 0.80
CA ASP A 60 12.25 -6.90 0.60
C ASP A 60 12.59 -5.97 -0.58
N ILE A 61 11.57 -5.40 -1.24
CA ILE A 61 11.73 -4.42 -2.32
C ILE A 61 12.13 -3.07 -1.72
N ASN A 62 13.28 -2.56 -2.16
CA ASN A 62 13.83 -1.28 -1.72
C ASN A 62 13.90 -0.28 -2.88
N PRO A 63 13.87 1.04 -2.59
CA PRO A 63 14.12 2.06 -3.60
C PRO A 63 15.42 1.80 -4.37
N GLY A 64 15.39 1.99 -5.69
CA GLY A 64 16.48 1.67 -6.60
C GLY A 64 16.48 0.23 -7.14
N ASN A 65 15.65 -0.68 -6.61
CA ASN A 65 15.49 -1.99 -7.21
C ASN A 65 14.76 -1.89 -8.56
N VAL A 66 15.32 -2.53 -9.58
CA VAL A 66 14.70 -2.65 -10.90
C VAL A 66 13.79 -3.87 -10.89
N LEU A 67 12.50 -3.66 -11.07
CA LEU A 67 11.47 -4.69 -11.11
C LEU A 67 11.17 -5.05 -12.57
N ARG A 68 11.02 -6.35 -12.81
CA ARG A 68 10.41 -6.88 -14.04
C ARG A 68 9.00 -7.34 -13.72
N LEU A 69 8.03 -6.61 -14.25
CA LEU A 69 6.60 -6.85 -14.04
C LEU A 69 5.97 -7.37 -15.34
N ARG A 70 5.03 -8.31 -15.23
CA ARG A 70 4.35 -8.94 -16.37
C ARG A 70 2.86 -8.58 -16.43
N ASN A 71 2.21 -8.97 -17.51
CA ASN A 71 0.75 -8.86 -17.62
C ASN A 71 0.05 -9.48 -16.41
N GLY A 72 -0.89 -8.75 -15.80
CA GLY A 72 -1.65 -9.19 -14.63
C GLY A 72 -0.93 -9.02 -13.29
N ASP A 73 0.33 -8.58 -13.27
CA ASP A 73 1.01 -8.29 -12.01
C ASP A 73 0.45 -7.02 -11.36
N THR A 74 0.21 -7.11 -10.05
CA THR A 74 -0.08 -5.96 -9.20
C THR A 74 1.23 -5.28 -8.84
N VAL A 75 1.36 -3.99 -9.08
CA VAL A 75 2.58 -3.22 -8.79
C VAL A 75 2.81 -3.17 -7.26
N PRO A 76 3.99 -3.56 -6.73
CA PRO A 76 4.22 -3.68 -5.29
C PRO A 76 4.52 -2.34 -4.58
N SER A 77 5.06 -1.37 -5.31
CA SER A 77 5.60 -0.12 -4.80
C SER A 77 5.32 1.02 -5.80
N ASP A 78 5.74 2.24 -5.53
CA ASP A 78 5.67 3.28 -6.57
C ASP A 78 6.90 3.15 -7.47
N VAL A 79 6.67 2.89 -8.75
CA VAL A 79 7.68 2.47 -9.71
C VAL A 79 7.72 3.45 -10.87
N LEU A 80 8.91 3.93 -11.23
CA LEU A 80 9.12 4.68 -12.47
C LEU A 80 9.24 3.69 -13.64
N CYS A 81 8.38 3.82 -14.65
CA CYS A 81 8.40 2.99 -15.85
C CYS A 81 9.61 3.34 -16.72
N LEU A 82 10.57 2.42 -16.84
CA LEU A 82 11.80 2.62 -17.62
C LEU A 82 11.63 2.11 -19.06
N SER A 83 11.08 0.92 -19.23
CA SER A 83 10.88 0.33 -20.56
C SER A 83 9.67 -0.60 -20.56
N THR A 84 9.04 -0.75 -21.71
CA THR A 84 7.92 -1.67 -21.91
C THR A 84 8.17 -2.49 -23.18
N SER A 85 7.57 -3.68 -23.25
CA SER A 85 7.63 -4.52 -24.46
C SER A 85 6.79 -3.98 -25.63
N ILE A 86 5.95 -2.97 -25.40
CA ILE A 86 5.06 -2.41 -26.42
C ILE A 86 5.80 -1.32 -27.19
N TYR A 87 5.71 -1.39 -28.53
CA TYR A 87 6.24 -0.35 -29.41
C TYR A 87 5.67 1.04 -29.03
N GLY A 88 6.56 2.03 -28.93
CA GLY A 88 6.20 3.38 -28.48
C GLY A 88 6.23 3.58 -26.96
N GLY A 89 6.67 2.59 -26.18
CA GLY A 89 6.95 2.75 -24.74
C GLY A 89 5.69 2.99 -23.92
N THR A 90 4.56 2.45 -24.31
CA THR A 90 3.30 2.55 -23.56
C THR A 90 3.06 1.31 -22.72
N CYS A 91 2.32 1.44 -21.62
CA CYS A 91 1.69 0.33 -20.92
C CYS A 91 0.31 0.75 -20.42
N TYR A 92 -0.53 -0.23 -20.12
CA TYR A 92 -1.86 0.01 -19.60
C TYR A 92 -1.96 -0.53 -18.18
N VAL A 93 -2.59 0.25 -17.31
CA VAL A 93 -2.85 -0.11 -15.92
C VAL A 93 -4.32 -0.01 -15.61
N GLU A 94 -4.81 -0.99 -14.88
CA GLU A 94 -6.11 -0.94 -14.22
C GLU A 94 -5.93 -0.32 -12.83
N THR A 95 -6.78 0.63 -12.48
CA THR A 95 -6.74 1.38 -11.21
C THR A 95 -7.87 0.98 -10.26
N ALA A 96 -8.58 -0.11 -10.53
CA ALA A 96 -9.71 -0.57 -9.72
C ALA A 96 -9.39 -0.69 -8.21
N GLU A 97 -8.15 -1.05 -7.84
CA GLU A 97 -7.73 -1.08 -6.42
C GLU A 97 -7.53 0.31 -5.79
N LEU A 98 -7.30 1.36 -6.59
CA LEU A 98 -7.10 2.73 -6.13
C LEU A 98 -8.39 3.56 -6.09
N ASP A 99 -9.13 3.59 -7.19
CA ASP A 99 -10.27 4.49 -7.42
C ASP A 99 -11.58 3.77 -7.75
N GLY A 100 -11.54 2.43 -7.91
CA GLY A 100 -12.70 1.63 -8.31
C GLY A 100 -13.04 1.74 -9.80
N GLU A 101 -12.22 2.41 -10.61
CA GLU A 101 -12.41 2.48 -12.05
C GLU A 101 -11.90 1.22 -12.76
N THR A 102 -12.74 0.62 -13.60
CA THR A 102 -12.37 -0.55 -14.43
C THR A 102 -11.72 -0.17 -15.75
N ARG A 103 -11.58 1.14 -16.01
CA ARG A 103 -11.00 1.64 -17.25
C ARG A 103 -9.49 1.49 -17.20
N LEU A 104 -8.92 1.07 -18.33
CA LEU A 104 -7.48 1.08 -18.50
C LEU A 104 -6.95 2.50 -18.66
N THR A 105 -6.02 2.87 -17.78
CA THR A 105 -5.27 4.12 -17.86
C THR A 105 -3.94 3.86 -18.56
N ARG A 106 -3.59 4.69 -19.54
CA ARG A 106 -2.31 4.60 -20.26
C ARG A 106 -1.19 5.25 -19.44
N ARG A 107 -0.04 4.59 -19.38
CA ARG A 107 1.21 5.07 -18.79
C ARG A 107 2.33 4.96 -19.82
N PHE A 108 3.42 5.69 -19.61
CA PHE A 108 4.51 5.81 -20.57
C PHE A 108 5.87 5.53 -19.91
N ALA A 109 6.66 4.68 -20.52
CA ALA A 109 8.08 4.56 -20.20
C ALA A 109 8.83 5.87 -20.50
N VAL A 110 9.90 6.10 -19.76
CA VAL A 110 10.81 7.21 -20.03
C VAL A 110 11.53 6.97 -21.36
N ALA A 111 11.57 7.98 -22.24
CA ALA A 111 12.08 7.84 -23.59
C ALA A 111 13.59 7.58 -23.62
N ALA A 112 14.34 8.04 -22.61
CA ALA A 112 15.78 7.79 -22.45
C ALA A 112 16.14 6.31 -22.30
N THR A 113 15.18 5.48 -21.89
CA THR A 113 15.35 4.04 -21.65
C THR A 113 14.47 3.18 -22.56
N ALA A 114 13.92 3.77 -23.63
CA ALA A 114 13.15 3.05 -24.64
C ALA A 114 13.99 1.95 -25.32
N GLY A 115 13.36 0.81 -25.62
CA GLY A 115 13.99 -0.33 -26.30
C GLY A 115 14.91 -1.19 -25.43
N LYS A 116 14.84 -1.04 -24.10
CA LYS A 116 15.59 -1.86 -23.14
C LYS A 116 14.65 -2.87 -22.49
N ASP A 117 14.19 -3.80 -23.31
CA ASP A 117 13.10 -4.75 -23.04
C ASP A 117 13.57 -6.15 -22.60
N THR A 118 14.88 -6.33 -22.39
CA THR A 118 15.48 -7.56 -21.86
C THR A 118 16.22 -7.30 -20.55
N ASP A 119 16.32 -8.36 -19.72
CA ASP A 119 17.02 -8.31 -18.43
C ASP A 119 18.47 -7.81 -18.58
N ASP A 120 19.15 -8.17 -19.68
CA ASP A 120 20.52 -7.73 -19.98
C ASP A 120 20.60 -6.26 -20.39
N LEU A 121 19.72 -5.79 -21.28
CA LEU A 121 19.73 -4.41 -21.76
C LEU A 121 19.36 -3.42 -20.66
N ILE A 122 18.41 -3.77 -19.79
CA ILE A 122 18.03 -2.90 -18.68
C ILE A 122 19.14 -2.80 -17.63
N SER A 123 19.94 -3.86 -17.46
CA SER A 123 21.08 -3.87 -16.52
C SER A 123 22.25 -2.99 -16.97
N GLN A 124 22.31 -2.65 -18.26
CA GLN A 124 23.29 -1.71 -18.81
C GLN A 124 22.89 -0.24 -18.60
N VAL A 125 21.67 0.03 -18.11
CA VAL A 125 21.24 1.40 -17.81
C VAL A 125 21.93 1.90 -16.56
N SER A 126 22.74 2.93 -16.74
CA SER A 126 23.26 3.73 -15.64
C SER A 126 22.61 5.10 -15.63
N GLY A 127 22.17 5.55 -14.47
CA GLY A 127 21.46 6.80 -14.32
C GLY A 127 21.29 7.24 -12.87
N ARG A 128 20.86 8.49 -12.68
CA ARG A 128 20.44 9.03 -11.39
C ARG A 128 19.03 9.57 -11.53
N PHE A 129 18.18 9.15 -10.61
CA PHE A 129 16.82 9.66 -10.50
C PHE A 129 16.73 10.64 -9.33
N GLN A 130 16.08 11.78 -9.54
CA GLN A 130 15.80 12.78 -8.52
C GLN A 130 14.33 13.17 -8.60
N CYS A 131 13.62 13.14 -7.49
CA CYS A 131 12.19 13.47 -7.43
C CYS A 131 11.85 14.26 -6.17
N GLU A 132 10.61 14.75 -6.12
CA GLU A 132 10.01 15.32 -4.92
C GLU A 132 9.97 14.32 -3.74
N PRO A 133 9.87 14.79 -2.48
CA PRO A 133 9.70 13.91 -1.32
C PRO A 133 8.35 13.18 -1.34
N PRO A 134 8.24 12.03 -0.63
CA PRO A 134 7.01 11.26 -0.53
C PRO A 134 5.83 12.13 -0.04
N ASN A 135 4.73 12.13 -0.80
CA ASN A 135 3.52 12.88 -0.48
C ASN A 135 2.25 12.11 -0.87
N ALA A 136 1.08 12.60 -0.47
CA ALA A 136 -0.21 11.93 -0.71
C ALA A 136 -0.89 12.32 -2.03
N ASN A 137 -0.27 13.14 -2.89
CA ASN A 137 -0.91 13.56 -4.13
C ASN A 137 -0.87 12.42 -5.17
N LEU A 138 -2.02 11.88 -5.57
CA LEU A 138 -2.09 10.80 -6.56
C LEU A 138 -2.03 11.29 -8.03
N ILE A 139 -2.13 12.60 -8.24
CA ILE A 139 -2.29 13.23 -9.55
C ILE A 139 -1.00 13.91 -10.03
N LEU A 140 -0.26 14.54 -9.13
CA LEU A 140 0.96 15.27 -9.48
C LEU A 140 2.20 14.51 -9.03
N PHE A 141 3.22 14.53 -9.88
CA PHE A 141 4.54 14.00 -9.61
C PHE A 141 5.55 14.80 -10.41
N ASP A 142 6.60 15.31 -9.75
CA ASP A 142 7.76 15.93 -10.38
C ASP A 142 9.04 15.13 -10.10
N GLY A 143 9.74 14.79 -11.18
CA GLY A 143 11.01 14.10 -11.12
C GLY A 143 11.82 14.29 -12.39
N ARG A 144 13.09 13.93 -12.31
CA ARG A 144 14.07 14.04 -13.40
C ARG A 144 14.94 12.79 -13.41
N LEU A 145 14.95 12.10 -14.54
CA LEU A 145 15.86 11.00 -14.80
C LEU A 145 17.05 11.51 -15.59
N ARG A 146 18.26 11.30 -15.06
CA ARG A 146 19.52 11.51 -15.77
C ARG A 146 20.07 10.15 -16.16
N VAL A 147 20.30 9.91 -17.44
CA VAL A 147 20.84 8.65 -17.96
C VAL A 147 22.18 8.89 -18.62
N TRP A 148 23.12 7.96 -18.41
CA TRP A 148 24.42 7.93 -19.10
C TRP A 148 24.40 6.80 -20.15
N PRO A 149 24.25 7.13 -21.45
CA PRO A 149 24.13 6.12 -22.51
C PRO A 149 25.42 5.32 -22.73
N SER A 150 26.57 5.93 -22.48
CA SER A 150 27.89 5.29 -22.59
C SER A 150 28.88 6.00 -21.66
N PRO A 151 29.95 5.33 -21.21
CA PRO A 151 31.01 5.96 -20.42
C PRO A 151 31.57 7.17 -21.18
N GLY A 152 31.49 8.36 -20.57
CA GLY A 152 31.95 9.62 -21.18
C GLY A 152 30.95 10.32 -22.13
N ALA A 153 29.78 9.73 -22.39
CA ALA A 153 28.72 10.40 -23.14
C ALA A 153 28.03 11.48 -22.29
N ARG A 154 27.51 12.52 -22.97
CA ARG A 154 26.72 13.59 -22.31
C ARG A 154 25.49 12.99 -21.64
N GLU A 155 25.23 13.41 -20.40
CA GLU A 155 24.02 12.98 -19.68
C GLU A 155 22.77 13.43 -20.45
N LYS A 156 21.83 12.50 -20.64
CA LYS A 156 20.49 12.81 -21.14
C LYS A 156 19.58 13.00 -19.95
N VAL A 157 18.96 14.18 -19.84
CA VAL A 157 18.03 14.52 -18.75
C VAL A 157 16.63 14.52 -19.30
N GLU A 158 15.74 13.73 -18.72
CA GLU A 158 14.32 13.71 -19.07
C GLU A 158 13.45 13.98 -17.84
N PRO A 159 12.47 14.90 -17.94
CA PRO A 159 11.48 15.09 -16.90
C PRO A 159 10.56 13.88 -16.84
N THR A 160 10.17 13.51 -15.63
CA THR A 160 9.25 12.40 -15.36
C THR A 160 8.04 12.94 -14.63
N THR A 161 6.86 12.59 -15.11
CA THR A 161 5.58 13.03 -14.54
C THR A 161 4.82 11.83 -13.97
N ILE A 162 3.61 12.07 -13.47
CA ILE A 162 2.74 10.99 -12.97
C ILE A 162 2.49 9.94 -14.05
N ASN A 163 2.45 10.33 -15.33
CA ASN A 163 2.20 9.44 -16.45
C ASN A 163 3.33 8.43 -16.67
N ASN A 164 4.51 8.68 -16.09
CA ASN A 164 5.64 7.75 -16.10
C ASN A 164 5.69 6.86 -14.86
N MET A 165 4.83 7.10 -13.87
CA MET A 165 4.78 6.35 -12.62
C MET A 165 3.70 5.26 -12.68
N LEU A 166 4.03 4.11 -12.10
CA LEU A 166 3.13 3.01 -11.78
C LEU A 166 3.01 2.97 -10.26
N LEU A 167 1.84 3.29 -9.73
CA LEU A 167 1.63 3.32 -8.28
C LEU A 167 1.36 1.91 -7.76
N ARG A 168 1.64 1.70 -6.47
CA ARG A 168 1.28 0.45 -5.77
C ARG A 168 -0.17 0.05 -6.05
N GLY A 169 -0.51 -1.24 -6.14
CA GLY A 169 -1.90 -1.69 -6.33
C GLY A 169 -2.46 -1.53 -7.75
N MET A 170 -1.81 -0.76 -8.65
CA MET A 170 -2.15 -0.80 -10.07
C MET A 170 -1.90 -2.20 -10.64
N VAL A 171 -2.75 -2.66 -11.55
CA VAL A 171 -2.56 -3.97 -12.22
C VAL A 171 -2.18 -3.74 -13.67
N LEU A 172 -1.06 -4.31 -14.11
CA LEU A 172 -0.61 -4.23 -15.50
C LEU A 172 -1.56 -5.01 -16.42
N ARG A 173 -1.92 -4.41 -17.54
CA ARG A 173 -2.78 -5.02 -18.56
C ARG A 173 -2.18 -4.81 -19.96
N ASN A 174 -2.41 -5.78 -20.84
CA ASN A 174 -2.08 -5.72 -22.26
C ASN A 174 -0.60 -5.41 -22.54
N VAL A 175 0.31 -5.89 -21.69
CA VAL A 175 1.77 -5.73 -21.83
C VAL A 175 2.47 -7.01 -21.41
N ASP A 176 3.44 -7.48 -22.19
CA ASP A 176 4.16 -8.72 -21.84
C ASP A 176 5.09 -8.49 -20.65
N VAL A 177 5.91 -7.42 -20.75
CA VAL A 177 6.88 -7.04 -19.73
C VAL A 177 6.98 -5.51 -19.61
N VAL A 178 7.09 -5.05 -18.37
CA VAL A 178 7.50 -3.70 -18.00
C VAL A 178 8.70 -3.79 -17.08
N TYR A 179 9.75 -3.02 -17.39
CA TYR A 179 10.84 -2.77 -16.45
C TYR A 179 10.65 -1.40 -15.82
N GLY A 180 10.77 -1.36 -14.50
CA GLY A 180 10.67 -0.10 -13.78
C GLY A 180 11.50 -0.11 -12.51
N VAL A 181 11.94 1.06 -12.08
CA VAL A 181 12.71 1.21 -10.84
C VAL A 181 11.81 1.64 -9.70
N ALA A 182 11.89 0.94 -8.57
CA ALA A 182 11.18 1.33 -7.35
C ALA A 182 11.69 2.69 -6.86
N VAL A 183 10.79 3.67 -6.74
CA VAL A 183 11.09 5.02 -6.25
C VAL A 183 10.72 5.13 -4.78
N PHE A 184 9.48 4.78 -4.44
CA PHE A 184 9.01 4.73 -3.05
C PHE A 184 8.53 3.33 -2.72
N ALA A 185 8.83 2.85 -1.52
CA ALA A 185 8.45 1.52 -1.04
C ALA A 185 7.83 1.61 0.36
N GLY A 186 7.05 0.60 0.72
CA GLY A 186 6.45 0.52 2.06
C GLY A 186 5.56 1.73 2.40
N PRO A 187 5.70 2.33 3.59
CA PRO A 187 4.89 3.48 4.03
C PRO A 187 5.04 4.74 3.18
N ASP A 188 6.10 4.84 2.37
CA ASP A 188 6.38 6.01 1.55
C ASP A 188 5.63 6.02 0.23
N THR A 189 4.98 4.92 -0.17
CA THR A 189 4.16 4.95 -1.38
C THR A 189 2.98 5.91 -1.21
N ARG A 190 2.58 6.56 -2.31
CA ARG A 190 1.52 7.58 -2.29
C ARG A 190 0.20 7.06 -1.77
N ILE A 191 -0.11 5.79 -2.03
CA ILE A 191 -1.30 5.13 -1.48
C ILE A 191 -1.19 4.93 0.03
N MET A 192 -0.04 4.47 0.52
CA MET A 192 0.18 4.31 1.96
C MET A 192 0.13 5.65 2.69
N ARG A 193 0.52 6.75 2.04
CA ARG A 193 0.34 8.12 2.56
C ARG A 193 -1.11 8.60 2.58
N ASN A 194 -2.00 8.03 1.76
CA ASN A 194 -3.44 8.29 1.80
C ASN A 194 -4.20 7.38 2.76
N LEU A 195 -3.59 6.26 3.17
CA LEU A 195 -4.19 5.36 4.15
C LEU A 195 -4.22 6.04 5.52
N LYS A 196 -5.43 6.28 6.03
CA LYS A 196 -5.62 6.69 7.41
C LYS A 196 -5.20 5.55 8.32
N MET A 197 -4.41 5.85 9.34
CA MET A 197 -4.12 4.89 10.40
C MET A 197 -5.43 4.32 10.93
N SER A 198 -5.51 2.99 11.01
CA SER A 198 -6.68 2.29 11.50
C SER A 198 -6.87 2.58 13.00
N GLY A 199 -7.62 3.63 13.31
CA GLY A 199 -8.14 3.86 14.64
C GLY A 199 -9.31 2.93 14.96
N LEU A 200 -9.64 2.78 16.24
CA LEU A 200 -10.85 2.09 16.68
C LEU A 200 -12.08 2.83 16.12
N LYS A 201 -12.90 2.11 15.34
CA LYS A 201 -14.14 2.64 14.79
C LYS A 201 -15.28 2.25 15.72
N PHE A 202 -15.98 3.25 16.24
CA PHE A 202 -17.17 3.06 17.06
C PHE A 202 -18.43 3.36 16.25
N SER A 203 -19.48 2.57 16.47
CA SER A 203 -20.78 2.78 15.83
C SER A 203 -21.47 4.02 16.39
N THR A 204 -22.24 4.73 15.55
CA THR A 204 -23.13 5.80 16.02
C THR A 204 -24.12 5.31 17.07
N LEU A 205 -24.51 4.03 16.99
CA LEU A 205 -25.37 3.39 17.98
C LEU A 205 -24.70 3.30 19.35
N GLU A 206 -23.42 2.94 19.41
CA GLU A 206 -22.66 2.86 20.67
C GLU A 206 -22.59 4.22 21.36
N LYS A 207 -22.41 5.30 20.60
CA LYS A 207 -22.46 6.67 21.14
C LYS A 207 -23.82 7.02 21.74
N ARG A 208 -24.92 6.53 21.16
CA ARG A 208 -26.28 6.71 21.69
C ARG A 208 -26.53 5.85 22.93
N LEU A 209 -26.07 4.60 22.92
CA LEU A 209 -26.14 3.71 24.08
C LEU A 209 -25.40 4.32 25.28
N ASN A 210 -24.19 4.85 25.09
CA ASN A 210 -23.45 5.51 26.18
C ASN A 210 -24.21 6.70 26.79
N LYS A 211 -24.94 7.47 25.98
CA LYS A 211 -25.82 8.55 26.48
C LYS A 211 -27.00 7.99 27.28
N LEU A 212 -27.66 6.95 26.79
CA LEU A 212 -28.77 6.31 27.52
C LEU A 212 -28.30 5.72 28.85
N VAL A 213 -27.15 5.05 28.86
CA VAL A 213 -26.52 4.53 30.08
C VAL A 213 -26.28 5.65 31.08
N LEU A 214 -25.75 6.80 30.65
CA LEU A 214 -25.55 7.97 31.52
C LEU A 214 -26.89 8.53 32.07
N CYS A 215 -27.94 8.58 31.26
CA CYS A 215 -29.28 8.97 31.72
C CYS A 215 -29.84 8.01 32.76
N ILE A 216 -29.68 6.70 32.57
CA ILE A 216 -30.12 5.67 33.51
C ILE A 216 -29.35 5.80 34.83
N PHE A 217 -28.03 6.01 34.77
CA PHE A 217 -27.22 6.26 35.98
C PHE A 217 -27.67 7.51 36.74
N ALA A 218 -27.94 8.61 36.04
CA ALA A 218 -28.44 9.84 36.66
C ALA A 218 -29.82 9.63 37.30
N TYR A 219 -30.73 8.92 36.63
CA TYR A 219 -32.05 8.59 37.15
C TYR A 219 -31.98 7.74 38.42
N ASN A 220 -31.17 6.67 38.42
CA ASN A 220 -30.97 5.82 39.59
C ASN A 220 -30.35 6.59 40.76
N ALA A 221 -29.41 7.50 40.49
CA ALA A 221 -28.82 8.34 41.52
C ALA A 221 -29.86 9.28 42.16
N CYS A 222 -30.74 9.89 41.37
CA CYS A 222 -31.85 10.70 41.90
C CYS A 222 -32.77 9.86 42.80
N LEU A 223 -33.17 8.66 42.38
CA LEU A 223 -34.03 7.78 43.18
C LEU A 223 -33.39 7.31 44.49
N LEU A 224 -32.05 7.27 44.59
CA LEU A 224 -31.35 6.91 45.82
C LEU A 224 -31.26 8.08 46.82
N VAL A 225 -31.41 9.32 46.34
CA VAL A 225 -31.30 10.54 47.16
C VAL A 225 -32.65 10.93 47.78
N PHE A 226 -33.76 10.56 47.16
CA PHE A 226 -35.14 10.79 47.64
C PHE A 226 -35.72 9.52 48.28
#